data_AF-A0NYQ9-F1
#
_entry.id   AF-A0NYQ9-F1
#
_cell.length_a   1.000
_cell.length_b   1.000
_cell.length_c   1.000
_cell.angle_alpha   90.00
_cell.angle_beta   90.00
_cell.angle_gamma   90.00
#
_symmetry.space_group_name_H-M   'P 1'
#
loop_
_entity.id
_entity.type
_entity.pdbx_description
1 polymer ?
#
loop_
_entity_poly.entity_id
_entity_poly.type
_entity_poly.pdbx_seq_one_letter_code
_entity_poly.pdbx_strand_id
1 'polypeptide(L)'
;MMSLKSLKLGLAALAMSTSLASAADVEVLHWWTSGGEAAALNVLKQDLESQGIGWQDMPVAGGGGTQAMTVLRARVTSGNPPTAVQMLGFDIT
;
A
#
# COMPACT_ATOMS: atom_id res chain seq x y z
N MET A 1 -17.23 -25.88 -57.44
CA MET A 1 -16.03 -25.06 -57.15
C MET A 1 -16.41 -24.02 -56.09
N MET A 2 -15.60 -23.97 -55.03
CA MET A 2 -15.55 -23.05 -53.88
C MET A 2 -16.81 -22.80 -53.02
N SER A 3 -16.75 -23.37 -51.82
CA SER A 3 -17.67 -23.24 -50.69
C SER A 3 -17.48 -21.89 -49.96
N LEU A 4 -18.52 -21.05 -49.91
CA LEU A 4 -18.63 -19.94 -48.95
C LEU A 4 -19.01 -20.48 -47.56
N LYS A 5 -18.06 -21.11 -46.87
CA LYS A 5 -18.22 -21.45 -45.46
C LYS A 5 -17.40 -20.49 -44.61
N SER A 6 -18.13 -19.76 -43.75
CA SER A 6 -17.67 -19.20 -42.46
C SER A 6 -16.57 -18.14 -42.49
N LEU A 7 -16.95 -16.89 -42.80
CA LEU A 7 -16.17 -15.67 -42.49
C LEU A 7 -16.71 -14.97 -41.21
N LYS A 8 -16.99 -15.74 -40.15
CA LYS A 8 -17.39 -15.20 -38.84
C LYS A 8 -16.58 -15.83 -37.71
N LEU A 9 -15.25 -15.82 -37.80
CA LEU A 9 -14.42 -16.34 -36.72
C LEU A 9 -13.07 -15.61 -36.71
N GLY A 10 -13.04 -14.42 -36.13
CA GLY A 10 -11.79 -13.65 -36.06
C GLY A 10 -11.80 -12.46 -35.11
N LEU A 11 -12.80 -12.34 -34.22
CA LEU A 11 -12.89 -11.21 -33.27
C LEU A 11 -13.14 -11.67 -31.82
N ALA A 12 -12.71 -12.88 -31.46
CA ALA A 12 -12.97 -13.46 -30.14
C ALA A 12 -11.71 -13.72 -29.30
N ALA A 13 -10.55 -13.17 -29.67
CA ALA A 13 -9.29 -13.40 -28.94
C ALA A 13 -8.82 -12.21 -28.07
N LEU A 14 -9.59 -11.12 -27.96
CA LEU A 14 -9.31 -10.04 -27.00
C LEU A 14 -9.98 -10.29 -25.64
N ALA A 15 -10.10 -11.56 -25.25
CA ALA A 15 -10.61 -11.95 -23.95
C ALA A 15 -9.46 -11.89 -22.93
N MET A 16 -9.51 -10.86 -22.09
CA MET A 16 -9.05 -10.87 -20.70
C MET A 16 -7.53 -10.92 -20.47
N SER A 17 -6.85 -9.85 -20.83
CA SER A 17 -5.76 -9.35 -19.98
C SER A 17 -6.33 -8.36 -18.95
N THR A 18 -7.33 -8.78 -18.18
CA THR A 18 -7.64 -8.07 -16.94
C THR A 18 -6.51 -8.40 -15.99
N SER A 19 -5.46 -7.59 -16.00
CA SER A 19 -4.57 -7.48 -14.85
C SER A 19 -5.48 -7.20 -13.67
N LEU A 20 -5.78 -8.23 -12.88
CA LEU A 20 -6.34 -8.08 -11.54
C LEU A 20 -5.29 -7.25 -10.80
N ALA A 21 -5.49 -5.93 -10.79
CA ALA A 21 -4.74 -5.06 -9.91
C ALA A 21 -5.08 -5.56 -8.50
N SER A 22 -4.15 -6.32 -7.90
CA SER A 22 -4.27 -6.65 -6.50
C SER A 22 -4.32 -5.33 -5.76
N ALA A 23 -5.31 -5.19 -4.87
CA ALA A 23 -5.25 -4.27 -3.75
C ALA A 23 -3.80 -4.20 -3.25
N ALA A 24 -3.16 -3.03 -3.36
CA ALA A 24 -1.80 -2.87 -2.90
C ALA A 24 -1.85 -2.69 -1.39
N ASP A 25 -1.21 -3.58 -0.64
CA ASP A 25 -1.02 -3.37 0.79
C ASP A 25 -0.02 -2.23 1.00
N VAL A 26 -0.30 -1.34 1.96
CA VAL A 26 0.62 -0.29 2.38
C VAL A 26 1.28 -0.67 3.70
N GLU A 27 2.60 -0.81 3.71
CA GLU A 27 3.37 -0.87 4.95
C GLU A 27 3.62 0.54 5.47
N VAL A 28 3.08 0.87 6.65
CA VAL A 28 3.14 2.23 7.20
C VAL A 28 3.93 2.27 8.50
N LEU A 29 5.05 2.99 8.49
CA LEU A 29 5.87 3.26 9.67
C LEU A 29 5.35 4.49 10.43
N HIS A 30 4.94 4.32 11.69
CA HIS A 30 4.36 5.39 12.49
C HIS A 30 4.67 5.23 13.99
N TRP A 31 4.43 6.28 14.79
CA TRP A 31 4.58 6.22 16.27
C TRP A 31 3.25 6.31 17.04
N TRP A 32 2.12 6.34 16.33
CA TRP A 32 0.77 6.28 16.92
C TRP A 32 0.51 4.94 17.61
N THR A 33 0.75 4.89 18.92
CA THR A 33 0.75 3.65 19.71
C THR A 33 0.00 3.77 21.04
N SER A 34 -0.29 5.00 21.50
CA SER A 34 -1.19 5.20 22.64
C SER A 34 -2.65 4.91 22.26
N GLY A 35 -3.52 4.75 23.26
CA GLY A 35 -4.93 4.39 23.02
C GLY A 35 -5.68 5.40 22.12
N GLY A 36 -5.49 6.71 22.35
CA GLY A 36 -6.12 7.75 21.53
C GLY A 36 -5.54 7.84 20.13
N GLU A 37 -4.23 7.67 19.98
CA GLU A 37 -3.58 7.64 18.67
C GLU A 37 -3.99 6.40 17.86
N ALA A 38 -4.07 5.22 18.49
CA ALA A 38 -4.53 4.01 17.84
C ALA A 38 -6.01 4.11 17.40
N ALA A 39 -6.85 4.78 18.19
CA ALA A 39 -8.23 5.07 17.80
C ALA A 39 -8.29 5.94 16.54
N ALA A 40 -7.46 6.98 16.45
CA ALA A 40 -7.36 7.80 15.24
C ALA A 40 -6.79 7.02 14.04
N LEU A 41 -5.76 6.20 14.27
CA LEU A 41 -5.16 5.35 13.24
C LEU A 41 -6.19 4.38 12.64
N ASN A 42 -7.06 3.80 13.46
CA ASN A 42 -8.09 2.88 12.99
C ASN A 42 -9.09 3.53 12.03
N VAL A 43 -9.36 4.84 12.15
CA VAL A 43 -10.18 5.57 11.18
C VAL A 43 -9.51 5.57 9.80
N LEU A 44 -8.20 5.82 9.75
CA LEU A 44 -7.43 5.76 8.50
C LEU A 44 -7.38 4.33 7.92
N LYS A 45 -7.16 3.31 8.77
CA LYS A 45 -7.17 1.90 8.32
C LYS A 45 -8.50 1.52 7.68
N GLN A 46 -9.62 1.89 8.30
CA GLN A 46 -10.96 1.62 7.79
C GLN A 46 -11.25 2.37 6.47
N ASP A 47 -10.78 3.60 6.35
CA ASP A 47 -10.92 4.37 5.10
C ASP A 47 -10.16 3.71 3.94
N LEU A 48 -8.93 3.26 4.17
CA LEU A 48 -8.13 2.52 3.19
C LEU A 48 -8.74 1.16 2.85
N GLU A 49 -9.21 0.42 3.86
CA GLU A 49 -9.93 -0.85 3.65
C GLU A 49 -11.17 -0.66 2.78
N SER A 50 -11.93 0.43 2.98
CA SER A 50 -13.11 0.76 2.16
C SER A 50 -12.77 1.03 0.68
N GLN A 51 -11.53 1.43 0.40
CA GLN A 51 -10.98 1.63 -0.94
C GLN A 51 -10.34 0.35 -1.51
N GLY A 52 -10.35 -0.74 -0.75
CA GLY A 52 -9.70 -1.99 -1.10
C GLY A 52 -8.17 -1.89 -1.03
N ILE A 53 -7.62 -1.08 -0.11
CA ILE A 53 -6.18 -0.96 0.16
C ILE A 53 -5.91 -1.66 1.48
N GLY A 54 -5.06 -2.69 1.48
CA GLY A 54 -4.71 -3.40 2.71
C GLY A 54 -3.67 -2.65 3.54
N TRP A 55 -3.59 -3.00 4.82
CA TRP A 55 -2.72 -2.32 5.78
C TRP A 55 -1.72 -3.28 6.42
N GLN A 56 -0.44 -2.98 6.27
CA GLN A 56 0.64 -3.64 6.99
C GLN A 56 1.19 -2.69 8.05
N ASP A 57 0.98 -3.03 9.31
CA ASP A 57 1.30 -2.17 10.46
C ASP A 57 2.80 -2.23 10.78
N MET A 58 3.46 -1.08 10.88
CA MET A 58 4.85 -0.96 11.34
C MET A 58 4.96 0.08 12.48
N PRO A 59 4.42 -0.22 13.68
CA PRO A 59 4.44 0.71 14.80
C PRO A 59 5.81 0.76 15.47
N VAL A 60 6.28 1.96 15.77
CA VAL A 60 7.46 2.20 16.61
C VAL A 60 7.05 3.09 17.79
N ALA A 61 6.92 2.48 18.98
CA ALA A 61 6.50 3.22 20.18
C ALA A 61 7.54 4.28 20.57
N GLY A 62 7.03 5.46 20.96
CA GLY A 62 7.85 6.62 21.35
C GLY A 62 7.25 7.91 20.83
N GLY A 63 6.56 8.64 21.71
CA GLY A 63 5.90 9.90 21.35
C GLY A 63 6.87 10.89 20.70
N GLY A 64 6.42 11.56 19.63
CA GLY A 64 7.22 12.53 18.89
C GLY A 64 8.11 11.94 17.79
N GLY A 65 8.21 10.62 17.66
CA GLY A 65 8.74 9.97 16.45
C GLY A 65 10.25 9.80 16.36
N THR A 66 11.04 10.19 17.38
CA THR A 66 12.52 10.02 17.35
C THR A 66 12.95 8.57 17.11
N GLN A 67 12.31 7.61 17.78
CA GLN A 67 12.60 6.19 17.60
C GLN A 67 12.17 5.70 16.21
N ALA A 68 11.02 6.18 15.72
CA ALA A 68 10.51 5.88 14.38
C ALA A 68 11.49 6.36 13.29
N MET A 69 12.11 7.54 13.46
CA MET A 69 13.11 8.06 12.53
C MET A 69 14.43 7.27 12.55
N THR A 70 14.81 6.74 13.71
CA THR A 70 15.96 5.83 13.80
C THR A 70 15.73 4.55 12.99
N VAL A 71 14.54 3.95 13.12
CA VAL A 71 14.13 2.76 12.33
C VAL A 71 14.04 3.10 10.85
N LEU A 72 13.44 4.24 10.50
CA LEU A 72 13.35 4.71 9.12
C LEU A 72 14.74 4.83 8.47
N ARG A 73 15.71 5.45 9.14
CA ARG A 73 17.08 5.58 8.61
C ARG A 73 17.72 4.23 8.35
N ALA A 74 17.61 3.30 9.29
CA ALA A 74 18.16 1.95 9.14
C ALA A 74 17.52 1.21 7.95
N ARG A 75 16.20 1.33 7.78
CA ARG A 75 15.45 0.72 6.68
C ARG A 75 15.77 1.32 5.32
N VAL A 76 15.82 2.64 5.22
CA VAL A 76 16.21 3.34 3.98
C VAL A 76 17.65 3.00 3.59
N THR A 77 18.58 3.03 4.55
CA THR A 77 20.00 2.73 4.30
C THR A 77 20.23 1.28 3.88
N SER A 78 19.39 0.35 4.35
CA SER A 78 19.43 -1.06 3.95
C SER A 78 18.66 -1.38 2.66
N GLY A 79 18.11 -0.37 1.98
CA GLY A 79 17.37 -0.55 0.73
C GLY A 79 15.98 -1.17 0.91
N ASN A 80 15.42 -1.11 2.12
CA ASN A 80 14.10 -1.64 2.46
C ASN A 80 13.19 -0.55 3.07
N PRO A 81 12.88 0.54 2.35
CA PRO A 81 12.01 1.60 2.86
C PRO A 81 10.56 1.09 3.04
N PRO A 82 9.79 1.65 4.01
CA PRO A 82 8.36 1.40 4.10
C PRO A 82 7.63 2.02 2.91
N THR A 83 6.37 1.62 2.69
CA THR A 83 5.53 2.20 1.64
C THR A 83 5.17 3.65 1.97
N ALA A 84 4.85 3.91 3.24
CA ALA A 84 4.59 5.25 3.77
C ALA A 84 5.21 5.42 5.16
N VAL A 85 5.46 6.67 5.55
CA VAL A 85 6.00 7.00 6.88
C VAL A 85 5.36 8.26 7.43
N GLN A 86 5.03 8.24 8.72
CA GLN A 86 4.64 9.44 9.47
C GLN A 86 5.87 10.32 9.69
N MET A 87 5.76 11.63 9.45
CA MET A 87 6.88 12.58 9.59
C MET A 87 6.41 13.93 10.14
N LEU A 88 7.31 14.66 10.79
CA LEU A 88 7.12 16.04 11.25
C LEU A 88 8.09 16.96 10.52
N GLY A 89 7.59 17.85 9.67
CA GLY A 89 8.44 18.78 8.90
C GLY A 89 9.51 18.06 8.08
N PHE A 90 10.75 18.54 8.17
CA PHE A 90 11.91 17.96 7.49
C PHE A 90 12.80 17.11 8.41
N ASP A 91 12.28 16.68 9.57
CA ASP A 91 13.13 16.07 10.61
C ASP A 91 13.41 14.59 10.31
N ILE A 92 14.59 14.32 9.73
CA ILE A 92 15.20 12.97 9.58
C ILE A 92 16.60 12.99 10.23
N THR A 93 16.88 13.91 11.16
CA THR A 93 18.22 14.17 11.70
C THR A 93 18.78 13.07 12.58
#